data_AF-A0A2N9VT90-F1
#
_entry.id   AF-A0A2N9VT90-F1
#
_cell.length_a   1.000
_cell.length_b   1.000
_cell.length_c   1.000
_cell.angle_alpha   90.00
_cell.angle_beta   90.00
_cell.angle_gamma   90.00
#
_symmetry.space_group_name_H-M   'P 1'
#
loop_
_entity.id
_entity.type
_entity.pdbx_description
1 polymer ?
#
loop_
_entity_poly.entity_id
_entity_poly.type
_entity_poly.pdbx_seq_one_letter_code
_entity_poly.pdbx_strand_id
1 'polypeptide(L)' 'MHLRQLHEIRYQEDSCDLTISGLDSSEQHRRVHISIKDPEKFLNAIKNALRSANGESFRPKTLD' A
#
# COMPACT_ATOMS: atom_id res chain seq x y z
N MET A 1 2.20 3.14 -10.43
CA MET A 1 3.16 2.03 -10.23
C MET A 1 2.35 0.77 -10.01
N HIS A 2 2.52 -0.28 -10.83
CA HIS A 2 1.72 -1.51 -10.77
C HIS A 2 2.61 -2.72 -10.47
N LEU A 3 2.29 -3.44 -9.40
CA LEU A 3 2.79 -4.79 -9.15
C LEU A 3 1.77 -5.76 -9.75
N ARG A 4 2.23 -6.64 -10.66
CA ARG A 4 1.38 -7.65 -11.30
C ARG A 4 1.30 -8.91 -10.44
N GLN A 5 2.39 -9.26 -9.78
CA GLN A 5 2.45 -10.41 -8.89
C GLN A 5 3.07 -9.99 -7.57
N LEU A 6 2.30 -10.09 -6.49
CA LEU A 6 2.76 -9.84 -5.15
C LEU A 6 3.56 -11.06 -4.65
N HIS A 7 4.75 -10.82 -4.11
CA HIS A 7 5.58 -11.87 -3.49
C HIS A 7 5.65 -11.71 -1.98
N GLU A 8 5.80 -10.47 -1.49
CA GLU A 8 5.98 -10.20 -0.07
C GLU A 8 5.27 -8.90 0.35
N ILE A 9 4.62 -8.94 1.51
CA ILE A 9 4.26 -7.76 2.28
C ILE A 9 4.92 -7.91 3.65
N ARG A 10 5.71 -6.92 4.06
CA ARG A 10 6.38 -6.91 5.36
C ARG A 10 6.16 -5.58 6.07
N TYR A 11 5.64 -5.64 7.29
CA TYR A 11 5.54 -4.49 8.18
C TYR A 11 6.61 -4.59 9.27
N GLN A 12 7.28 -3.48 9.55
CA GLN A 12 8.26 -3.33 10.62
C GLN A 12 7.69 -2.38 11.67
N GLU A 13 7.35 -2.89 12.84
CA GLU A 13 6.73 -2.11 13.92
C GLU A 13 7.66 -1.01 14.43
N ASP A 14 8.94 -1.34 14.66
CA ASP A 14 9.93 -0.42 15.23
C ASP A 14 10.15 0.84 14.39
N SER A 15 10.12 0.70 13.05
CA SER A 15 10.32 1.81 12.11
C SER A 15 9.01 2.33 11.51
N CYS A 16 7.88 1.70 11.80
CA CYS A 16 6.60 1.95 11.15
C CYS A 16 6.69 1.93 9.62
N ASP A 17 7.49 1.00 9.07
CA ASP A 17 7.68 0.87 7.63
C ASP A 17 6.92 -0.33 7.06
N LEU A 18 6.30 -0.12 5.90
CA LEU A 18 5.65 -1.14 5.11
C LEU A 18 6.40 -1.33 3.79
N THR A 19 6.85 -2.56 3.54
CA THR A 19 7.48 -2.97 2.28
C THR A 19 6.55 -3.89 1.51
N ILE A 20 6.38 -3.62 0.22
CA ILE A 20 5.62 -4.45 -0.72
C ILE A 20 6.56 -4.82 -1.87
N SER A 21 6.85 -6.11 -2.04
CA SER A 21 7.74 -6.62 -3.08
C SER A 21 7.01 -7.56 -4.03
N GLY A 22 7.37 -7.54 -5.30
CA GLY A 22 6.77 -8.41 -6.31
C GLY A 22 7.39 -8.23 -7.69
N LEU A 23 6.68 -8.69 -8.71
CA LEU A 23 7.03 -8.47 -10.12
C LEU A 23 6.16 -7.38 -10.74
N ASP A 24 6.76 -6.57 -11.61
CA ASP A 24 6.03 -5.65 -12.46
C ASP A 24 5.56 -6.33 -13.77
N SER A 25 5.01 -5.55 -14.70
CA SER A 25 4.52 -6.04 -15.99
C SER A 25 5.59 -6.63 -16.90
N SER A 26 6.86 -6.29 -16.64
CA SER A 26 8.03 -6.73 -17.41
C SER A 26 8.77 -7.87 -16.70
N GLU A 27 8.12 -8.52 -15.72
CA GLU A 27 8.69 -9.60 -14.92
C GLU A 27 9.93 -9.20 -14.13
N GLN A 28 10.12 -7.89 -13.90
CA GLN A 28 11.23 -7.40 -13.08
C GLN A 28 10.81 -7.29 -11.63
N HIS A 29 11.72 -7.65 -10.72
CA HIS A 29 11.51 -7.45 -9.30
C HIS A 29 11.41 -5.96 -8.97
N ARG A 30 10.31 -5.58 -8.34
CA ARG A 30 10.09 -4.25 -7.79
C ARG A 30 9.73 -4.32 -6.32
N ARG A 31 10.17 -3.29 -5.61
CA ARG A 31 9.88 -3.07 -4.20
C ARG A 31 9.35 -1.66 -4.03
N VAL A 32 8.24 -1.54 -3.31
CA VAL A 32 7.70 -0.29 -2.80
C VAL A 32 8.00 -0.26 -1.31
N HIS A 33 8.59 0.84 -0.85
CA HIS A 33 8.77 1.13 0.57
C HIS A 33 7.88 2.31 0.94
N ILE A 34 7.14 2.15 2.03
CA ILE A 34 6.18 3.14 2.54
C ILE A 34 6.54 3.38 4.00
N SER A 35 7.03 4.58 4.29
CA SER A 35 7.25 5.01 5.67
C SER A 35 5.98 5.65 6.23
N ILE A 36 5.47 5.11 7.34
CA ILE A 36 4.19 5.51 7.91
C ILE A 36 4.45 6.44 9.09
N LYS A 37 4.22 7.75 8.87
CA LYS A 37 4.37 8.77 9.92
C LYS A 37 3.29 8.69 11.01
N ASP A 38 2.09 8.28 10.64
CA ASP A 38 0.93 8.15 11.53
C ASP A 38 0.22 6.81 11.25
N PRO A 39 0.51 5.78 12.06
CA PRO A 39 -0.04 4.44 11.88
C PRO A 39 -1.58 4.38 11.95
N GLU A 40 -2.19 5.16 12.83
CA GLU A 40 -3.65 5.14 12.99
C GLU A 40 -4.35 5.72 11.77
N LYS A 41 -3.88 6.88 11.30
CA LYS A 41 -4.43 7.52 10.10
C LYS A 41 -4.24 6.63 8.87
N PHE A 42 -3.10 5.96 8.76
CA PHE A 42 -2.83 5.01 7.68
C PHE A 42 -3.77 3.80 7.71
N LEU A 43 -3.94 3.17 8.89
CA LEU A 43 -4.85 2.04 9.05
C LEU A 43 -6.30 2.42 8.76
N ASN A 44 -6.73 3.61 9.18
CA ASN A 44 -8.05 4.12 8.87
C ASN A 44 -8.23 4.35 7.36
N ALA A 45 -7.22 4.87 6.66
CA ALA A 45 -7.26 5.02 5.21
C ALA A 45 -7.39 3.67 4.48
N ILE A 46 -6.63 2.64 4.90
CA ILE A 46 -6.75 1.29 4.35
C ILE A 46 -8.15 0.71 4.60
N LYS A 47 -8.63 0.78 5.84
CA LYS A 47 -9.97 0.29 6.20
C LYS A 47 -11.05 0.95 5.36
N ASN A 48 -10.95 2.26 5.16
CA ASN A 48 -11.89 2.99 4.31
C ASN A 48 -11.78 2.54 2.85
N ALA A 49 -10.58 2.44 2.29
CA ALA A 49 -10.37 1.98 0.91
C ALA A 49 -10.93 0.57 0.67
N LEU A 50 -10.75 -0.36 1.63
CA LEU A 50 -11.30 -1.71 1.55
C LEU A 50 -12.82 -1.75 1.70
N ARG A 51 -13.40 -0.90 2.56
CA ARG A 51 -14.86 -0.75 2.69
C ARG A 51 -15.50 -0.10 1.45
N SER A 52 -14.76 0.78 0.78
CA SER A 52 -15.17 1.39 -0.49
C SER A 52 -15.02 0.42 -1.67
N ALA A 53 -14.28 -0.67 -1.52
CA ALA A 53 -14.04 -1.65 -2.57
C ALA A 53 -15.26 -2.58 -2.78
N ASN A 54 -16.38 -2.01 -3.24
CA ASN A 54 -17.36 -2.72 -4.06
C ASN A 54 -16.88 -2.82 -5.54
N GLY A 55 -15.59 -2.63 -5.81
CA GLY A 55 -14.97 -2.64 -7.14
C GLY A 55 -14.60 -1.25 -7.70
N GLU A 56 -14.93 -0.15 -7.02
CA GLU A 56 -14.55 1.19 -7.48
C GLU A 56 -13.21 1.65 -6.90
N SER A 57 -12.40 2.28 -7.76
CA SER A 57 -11.08 2.80 -7.43
C SER A 57 -11.19 3.90 -6.37
N PHE A 58 -10.58 3.69 -5.20
CA PHE A 58 -10.46 4.71 -4.16
C PHE A 58 -9.71 5.93 -4.70
N ARG A 59 -10.41 7.05 -4.89
CA ARG A 59 -9.81 8.36 -5.13
C ARG A 59 -9.71 9.08 -3.79
N PRO A 60 -8.51 9.25 -3.21
CA PRO A 60 -8.39 10.10 -2.04
C PRO A 60 -8.83 11.51 -2.44
N LYS A 61 -9.84 12.06 -1.76
CA LYS A 61 -10.08 13.51 -1.84
C LYS A 61 -8.81 14.17 -1.31
N THR A 62 -8.25 15.09 -2.10
CA THR A 62 -7.13 15.94 -1.72
C THR A 62 -7.34 16.42 -0.30
N LEU A 63 -6.43 16.01 0.60
CA LEU A 63 -6.25 16.66 1.88
C LEU A 63 -5.51 17.96 1.53
N ASP A 64 -6.21 19.09 1.71
CA ASP A 64 -5.64 20.44 1.60
C ASP A 64 -4.32 20.58 2.40
#